data_AF-A0A1V4SCJ3-F1
#
_entry.id   AF-A0A1V4SCJ3-F1
#
_cell.length_a   1.000
_cell.length_b   1.000
_cell.length_c   1.000
_cell.angle_alpha   90.00
_cell.angle_beta   90.00
_cell.angle_gamma   90.00
#
_symmetry.space_group_name_H-M   'P 1'
#
loop_
_entity.id
_entity.type
_entity.pdbx_description
1 polymer ?
#
loop_
_entity_poly.entity_id
_entity_poly.type
_entity_poly.pdbx_seq_one_letter_code
_entity_poly.pdbx_strand_id
1 'polypeptide(L)'
;MRSTEIPWEILKEVKAQDLVEFGFESEFVGRLPVVVVFDELRKEDLLEILNNPNNPILISKRRDFRAYGIDIQFEPEALDGIAEMAAAEKTGARGLVSAIEKVLIPFEKTLPSTNIKHFLVTPEVVRDPSVELKNLLANPDDPTYMARFQDAKEKEFRNIQASISATN
;
A
#
# COMPACT_ATOMS: atom_id res chain seq x y z
N MET A 1 -12.28 27.65 11.83
CA MET A 1 -12.68 26.56 12.74
C MET A 1 -12.78 25.30 11.89
N ARG A 2 -11.82 24.37 11.97
CA ARG A 2 -11.77 23.20 11.06
C ARG A 2 -12.80 22.18 11.54
N SER A 3 -13.71 21.83 10.64
CA SER A 3 -14.72 20.78 10.78
C SER A 3 -14.05 19.46 11.16
N THR A 4 -14.07 19.11 12.44
CA THR A 4 -13.62 17.77 12.92
C THR A 4 -14.81 17.01 13.51
N GLU A 5 -16.04 17.52 13.36
CA GLU A 5 -17.22 17.03 14.09
C GLU A 5 -18.44 16.72 13.21
N ILE A 6 -18.30 16.70 11.89
CA ILE A 6 -19.41 16.26 11.01
C ILE A 6 -19.21 14.76 10.73
N PRO A 7 -20.10 13.88 11.23
CA PRO A 7 -20.11 12.46 10.87
C PRO A 7 -20.11 12.27 9.35
N TRP A 8 -19.26 11.37 8.85
CA TRP A 8 -19.18 11.06 7.41
C TRP A 8 -20.53 10.62 6.82
N GLU A 9 -21.37 9.98 7.63
CA GLU A 9 -22.73 9.58 7.27
C GLU A 9 -23.62 10.74 6.82
N ILE A 10 -23.38 11.97 7.29
CA ILE A 10 -24.16 13.15 6.85
C ILE A 10 -23.91 13.46 5.37
N LEU A 11 -22.72 13.13 4.85
CA LEU A 11 -22.43 13.36 3.43
C LEU A 11 -23.34 12.50 2.55
N LYS A 12 -23.76 11.31 2.99
CA LYS A 12 -24.67 10.43 2.25
C LYS A 12 -26.05 11.05 2.01
N GLU A 13 -26.43 12.03 2.83
CA GLU A 13 -27.70 12.75 2.75
C GLU A 13 -27.59 14.08 1.98
N VAL A 14 -26.47 14.32 1.29
CA VAL A 14 -26.23 15.58 0.55
C VAL A 14 -27.30 15.83 -0.51
N LYS A 15 -27.82 17.04 -0.53
CA LYS A 15 -28.78 17.52 -1.53
C LYS A 15 -28.12 18.46 -2.51
N ALA A 16 -28.75 18.63 -3.67
CA ALA A 16 -28.32 19.61 -4.68
C ALA A 16 -28.19 21.03 -4.11
N GLN A 17 -29.09 21.41 -3.18
CA GLN A 17 -29.04 22.72 -2.52
C GLN A 17 -27.77 22.91 -1.71
N ASP A 18 -27.30 21.89 -0.99
CA ASP A 18 -26.08 21.96 -0.18
C ASP A 18 -24.85 22.22 -1.07
N LEU A 19 -24.82 21.64 -2.28
CA LEU A 19 -23.77 21.88 -3.27
C LEU A 19 -23.82 23.31 -3.81
N VAL A 20 -25.02 23.87 -4.01
CA VAL A 20 -25.18 25.27 -4.45
C VAL A 20 -24.72 26.22 -3.34
N GLU A 21 -25.10 25.97 -2.09
CA GLU A 21 -24.63 26.75 -0.93
C GLU A 21 -23.12 26.63 -0.72
N PHE A 22 -22.53 25.48 -1.06
CA PHE A 22 -21.08 25.27 -1.08
C PHE A 22 -20.37 26.08 -2.18
N GLY A 23 -21.08 26.52 -3.22
CA GLY A 23 -20.58 27.41 -4.27
C GLY A 23 -20.62 26.84 -5.69
N PHE A 24 -21.31 25.71 -5.92
CA PHE A 24 -21.55 25.24 -7.29
C PHE A 24 -22.69 26.01 -7.97
N GLU A 25 -22.57 26.23 -9.28
CA GLU A 25 -23.63 26.86 -10.09
C GLU A 25 -24.87 25.95 -10.19
N SER A 26 -26.07 26.54 -10.04
CA SER A 26 -27.33 25.79 -9.99
C SER A 26 -27.62 25.01 -11.28
N GLU A 27 -27.32 25.60 -12.44
CA GLU A 27 -27.46 24.93 -13.74
C GLU A 27 -26.52 23.73 -13.88
N PHE A 28 -25.33 23.79 -13.27
CA PHE A 28 -24.35 22.71 -13.31
C PHE A 28 -24.81 21.54 -12.44
N VAL A 29 -25.21 21.81 -11.19
CA VAL A 29 -25.74 20.77 -10.29
C VAL A 29 -27.02 20.15 -10.85
N GLY A 30 -27.88 20.93 -11.50
CA GLY A 30 -29.09 20.43 -12.17
C GLY A 30 -28.83 19.44 -13.31
N ARG A 31 -27.61 19.40 -13.87
CA ARG A 31 -27.19 18.43 -14.90
C ARG A 31 -26.54 17.17 -14.34
N LEU A 32 -26.37 17.06 -13.02
CA LEU A 32 -25.78 15.91 -12.33
C LEU A 32 -26.87 15.18 -11.52
N PRO A 33 -27.70 14.33 -12.16
CA PRO A 33 -28.84 13.69 -11.50
C PRO A 33 -28.46 12.61 -10.49
N VAL A 34 -27.18 12.20 -10.45
CA VAL A 34 -26.68 11.12 -9.59
C VAL A 34 -25.51 11.64 -8.77
N VAL A 35 -25.63 11.53 -7.45
CA VAL A 35 -24.57 11.82 -6.48
C VAL A 35 -24.27 10.53 -5.74
N VAL A 36 -22.98 10.19 -5.62
CA VAL A 36 -22.51 9.02 -4.87
C VAL A 36 -21.42 9.48 -3.92
N VAL A 37 -21.51 9.03 -2.67
CA VAL A 37 -20.54 9.32 -1.61
C VAL A 37 -19.76 8.05 -1.35
N PHE A 38 -18.44 8.14 -1.41
CA PHE A 38 -17.55 7.02 -1.09
C PHE A 38 -17.30 6.98 0.42
N ASP A 39 -17.16 5.80 0.99
CA ASP A 39 -16.76 5.64 2.38
C ASP A 39 -15.26 5.97 2.57
N GLU A 40 -14.89 6.41 3.78
CA GLU A 40 -13.48 6.60 4.13
C GLU A 40 -12.77 5.24 4.23
N LEU A 41 -11.62 5.13 3.57
CA LEU A 41 -10.82 3.89 3.60
C LEU A 41 -10.16 3.72 4.96
N ARG A 42 -10.46 2.60 5.62
CA ARG A 42 -9.84 2.16 6.86
C ARG A 42 -8.58 1.34 6.60
N LYS A 43 -7.84 1.04 7.65
CA LYS A 43 -6.64 0.18 7.59
C LYS A 43 -6.97 -1.14 6.90
N GLU A 44 -8.10 -1.76 7.25
CA GLU A 44 -8.52 -3.06 6.72
C GLU A 44 -8.78 -2.99 5.21
N ASP A 45 -9.43 -1.92 4.73
CA ASP A 45 -9.69 -1.70 3.30
C ASP A 45 -8.37 -1.50 2.52
N LEU A 46 -7.44 -0.73 3.10
CA LEU A 46 -6.12 -0.51 2.51
C LEU A 46 -5.28 -1.80 2.46
N LEU A 47 -5.36 -2.63 3.49
CA LEU A 47 -4.71 -3.94 3.53
C LEU A 47 -5.31 -4.89 2.50
N GLU A 48 -6.63 -4.88 2.32
CA GLU A 48 -7.30 -5.66 1.26
C GLU A 48 -6.81 -5.22 -0.14
N ILE A 49 -6.71 -3.91 -0.38
CA ILE A 49 -6.15 -3.37 -1.62
C ILE A 49 -4.72 -3.88 -1.85
N LEU A 50 -3.85 -3.88 -0.83
CA LEU A 50 -2.47 -4.37 -0.93
C LEU A 50 -2.39 -5.88 -1.16
N ASN A 51 -3.26 -6.66 -0.51
CA ASN A 51 -3.30 -8.11 -0.64
C ASN A 51 -3.87 -8.58 -1.98
N ASN A 52 -4.48 -7.70 -2.76
CA ASN A 52 -4.93 -8.03 -4.10
C ASN A 52 -3.70 -8.46 -4.96
N PRO A 53 -3.68 -9.68 -5.53
CA PRO A 53 -2.55 -10.17 -6.32
C PRO A 53 -2.29 -9.32 -7.56
N ASN A 54 -3.32 -8.61 -8.05
CA ASN A 54 -3.23 -7.67 -9.16
C ASN A 54 -2.95 -6.22 -8.71
N ASN A 55 -2.49 -6.00 -7.46
CA ASN A 55 -2.17 -4.67 -6.97
C ASN A 55 -1.04 -4.04 -7.81
N PRO A 56 -1.32 -2.93 -8.53
CA PRO A 56 -0.36 -2.34 -9.46
C PRO A 56 0.86 -1.74 -8.75
N ILE A 57 0.74 -1.30 -7.49
CA ILE A 57 1.84 -0.71 -6.72
C ILE A 57 2.89 -1.77 -6.42
N LEU A 58 2.47 -2.91 -5.84
CA LEU A 58 3.39 -4.01 -5.54
C LEU A 58 3.95 -4.64 -6.82
N ILE A 59 3.14 -4.77 -7.87
CA ILE A 59 3.63 -5.26 -9.18
C ILE A 59 4.71 -4.32 -9.75
N SER A 60 4.50 -3.00 -9.68
CA SER A 60 5.49 -2.02 -10.13
C SER A 60 6.78 -2.16 -9.35
N LYS A 61 6.72 -2.18 -8.01
CA LYS A 61 7.92 -2.31 -7.17
C LYS A 61 8.68 -3.61 -7.41
N ARG A 62 7.97 -4.74 -7.59
CA ARG A 62 8.60 -5.99 -8.00
C ARG A 62 9.35 -5.86 -9.33
N ARG A 63 8.79 -5.14 -10.32
CA ARG A 63 9.45 -4.90 -11.61
C ARG A 63 10.66 -3.99 -11.47
N ASP A 64 10.55 -2.93 -10.66
CA ASP A 64 11.62 -1.96 -10.42
C ASP A 64 12.85 -2.67 -9.82
N PHE A 65 12.67 -3.45 -8.75
CA PHE A 65 13.76 -4.23 -8.15
C PHE A 65 14.29 -5.32 -9.09
N ARG A 66 13.40 -5.99 -9.85
CA ARG A 66 13.80 -7.01 -10.82
C ARG A 66 14.66 -6.45 -11.95
N ALA A 67 14.48 -5.19 -12.34
CA ALA A 67 15.34 -4.53 -13.33
C ALA A 67 16.82 -4.48 -12.88
N TYR A 68 17.07 -4.50 -11.57
CA TYR A 68 18.40 -4.59 -10.95
C TYR A 68 18.80 -6.04 -10.60
N GLY A 69 18.01 -7.05 -10.97
CA GLY A 69 18.27 -8.45 -10.64
C GLY A 69 17.96 -8.83 -9.20
N ILE A 70 17.13 -8.04 -8.51
CA ILE A 70 16.74 -8.26 -7.11
C ILE A 70 15.32 -8.83 -7.06
N ASP A 71 15.14 -9.97 -6.42
CA ASP A 71 13.84 -10.56 -6.10
C ASP A 71 13.34 -9.99 -4.77
N ILE A 72 12.25 -9.22 -4.83
CA ILE A 72 11.63 -8.60 -3.65
C ILE A 72 10.38 -9.38 -3.24
N GLN A 73 10.27 -9.65 -1.94
CA GLN A 73 9.17 -10.37 -1.31
C GLN A 73 8.63 -9.57 -0.13
N PHE A 74 7.34 -9.73 0.18
CA PHE A 74 6.67 -8.99 1.25
C PHE A 74 6.05 -9.98 2.23
N GLU A 75 6.32 -9.80 3.53
CA GLU A 75 5.58 -10.51 4.56
C GLU A 75 4.18 -9.91 4.74
N PRO A 76 3.14 -10.71 5.02
CA PRO A 76 1.79 -10.22 5.28
C PRO A 76 1.75 -9.15 6.39
N GLU A 77 2.54 -9.35 7.45
CA GLU A 77 2.65 -8.45 8.59
C GLU A 77 3.33 -7.11 8.21
N ALA A 78 4.18 -7.11 7.17
CA ALA A 78 4.75 -5.88 6.63
C ALA A 78 3.69 -5.09 5.85
N LEU A 79 2.84 -5.77 5.06
CA LEU A 79 1.73 -5.13 4.35
C LEU A 79 0.72 -4.52 5.33
N ASP A 80 0.47 -5.18 6.45
CA ASP A 80 -0.37 -4.65 7.55
C ASP A 80 0.20 -3.34 8.12
N GLY A 81 1.51 -3.30 8.39
CA GLY A 81 2.18 -2.08 8.86
C GLY A 81 2.16 -0.94 7.83
N ILE A 82 2.30 -1.26 6.54
CA ILE A 82 2.20 -0.27 5.45
C ILE A 82 0.77 0.29 5.36
N ALA A 83 -0.25 -0.57 5.48
CA ALA A 83 -1.65 -0.14 5.50
C ALA A 83 -1.95 0.78 6.69
N GLU A 84 -1.39 0.49 7.87
CA GLU A 84 -1.51 1.34 9.05
C GLU A 84 -0.84 2.71 8.85
N MET A 85 0.36 2.74 8.26
CA MET A 85 1.04 3.98 7.90
C MET A 85 0.21 4.83 6.91
N ALA A 86 -0.36 4.20 5.89
CA ALA A 86 -1.18 4.87 4.89
C ALA A 86 -2.51 5.40 5.47
N ALA A 87 -3.16 4.63 6.36
CA ALA A 87 -4.39 5.06 7.04
C ALA A 87 -4.15 6.32 7.87
N ALA A 88 -2.98 6.43 8.53
CA ALA A 88 -2.61 7.60 9.31
C ALA A 88 -2.47 8.88 8.48
N GLU A 89 -2.18 8.78 7.18
CA GLU A 89 -2.06 9.94 6.28
C GLU A 89 -3.42 10.54 5.86
N LYS A 90 -4.53 9.82 6.02
CA LYS A 90 -5.90 10.26 5.65
C LYS A 90 -6.05 10.76 4.20
N THR A 91 -5.27 10.18 3.28
CA THR A 91 -5.30 10.49 1.84
C THR A 91 -5.95 9.38 1.00
N GLY A 92 -6.56 8.39 1.65
CA GLY A 92 -7.13 7.20 1.01
C GLY A 92 -6.07 6.31 0.36
N ALA A 93 -6.41 5.62 -0.73
CA ALA A 93 -5.51 4.69 -1.42
C ALA A 93 -4.23 5.34 -1.99
N ARG A 94 -4.21 6.68 -2.16
CA ARG A 94 -2.99 7.41 -2.55
C ARG A 94 -1.91 7.34 -1.48
N GLY A 95 -2.31 7.24 -0.21
CA GLY A 95 -1.38 7.06 0.92
C GLY A 95 -0.57 5.77 0.84
N LEU A 96 -1.07 4.73 0.16
CA LEU A 96 -0.32 3.48 -0.04
C LEU A 96 0.97 3.70 -0.82
N VAL A 97 0.93 4.57 -1.84
CA VAL A 97 2.13 4.88 -2.65
C VAL A 97 3.18 5.59 -1.79
N SER A 98 2.76 6.62 -1.05
CA SER A 98 3.62 7.37 -0.11
C SER A 98 4.24 6.44 0.94
N ALA A 99 3.42 5.60 1.58
CA ALA A 99 3.86 4.68 2.62
C ALA A 99 4.88 3.66 2.09
N ILE A 100 4.62 3.05 0.92
CA ILE A 100 5.55 2.12 0.28
C ILE A 100 6.85 2.81 -0.12
N GLU A 101 6.79 3.99 -0.74
CA GLU A 101 7.99 4.73 -1.12
C GLU A 101 8.85 5.10 0.10
N LYS A 102 8.21 5.54 1.19
CA LYS A 102 8.92 5.86 2.44
C LYS A 102 9.69 4.65 2.98
N VAL A 103 9.14 3.44 2.87
CA VAL A 103 9.79 2.20 3.30
C VAL A 103 10.89 1.77 2.32
N LEU A 104 10.64 1.83 1.00
CA LEU A 104 11.51 1.21 -0.01
C LEU A 104 12.61 2.11 -0.55
N ILE A 105 12.45 3.44 -0.57
CA ILE A 105 13.44 4.39 -1.13
C ILE A 105 14.87 4.15 -0.63
N PRO A 106 15.12 3.91 0.68
CA PRO A 106 16.48 3.64 1.16
C PRO A 106 17.12 2.41 0.49
N PHE A 107 16.32 1.37 0.26
CA PHE A 107 16.76 0.12 -0.37
C PHE A 107 16.91 0.29 -1.88
N GLU A 108 15.98 0.97 -2.55
CA GLU A 108 16.04 1.28 -3.98
C GLU A 108 17.32 2.05 -4.34
N LYS A 109 17.75 2.98 -3.48
CA LYS A 109 19.00 3.75 -3.69
C LYS A 109 20.26 2.95 -3.46
N THR A 110 20.21 1.94 -2.60
CA THR A 110 21.42 1.29 -2.07
C THR A 110 21.65 -0.09 -2.70
N LEU A 111 20.64 -0.95 -2.70
CA LEU A 111 20.78 -2.35 -3.11
C LEU A 111 21.30 -2.54 -4.54
N PRO A 112 20.95 -1.72 -5.55
CA PRO A 112 21.50 -1.84 -6.90
C PRO A 112 23.03 -1.70 -6.98
N SER A 113 23.66 -1.10 -5.96
CA SER A 113 25.12 -0.95 -5.87
C SER A 113 25.79 -2.08 -5.07
N THR A 114 25.08 -3.18 -4.82
CA THR A 114 25.54 -4.31 -4.00
C THR A 114 25.38 -5.64 -4.75
N ASN A 115 25.84 -6.74 -4.14
CA ASN A 115 25.67 -8.10 -4.67
C ASN A 115 24.40 -8.81 -4.13
N ILE A 116 23.54 -8.08 -3.40
CA ILE A 116 22.35 -8.65 -2.76
C ILE A 116 21.28 -8.90 -3.83
N LYS A 117 20.77 -10.13 -3.90
CA LYS A 117 19.80 -10.57 -4.91
C LYS A 117 18.39 -10.81 -4.38
N HIS A 118 18.24 -10.88 -3.07
CA HIS A 118 16.97 -11.17 -2.41
C HIS A 118 16.70 -10.11 -1.37
N PHE A 119 15.51 -9.52 -1.41
CA PHE A 119 15.08 -8.52 -0.46
C PHE A 119 13.69 -8.86 0.09
N LEU A 120 13.64 -9.23 1.36
CA LEU A 120 12.41 -9.40 2.11
C LEU A 120 12.03 -8.10 2.83
N VAL A 121 10.80 -7.63 2.59
CA VAL A 121 10.17 -6.55 3.33
C VAL A 121 9.41 -7.14 4.52
N THR A 122 9.92 -6.88 5.72
CA THR A 122 9.40 -7.40 6.99
C THR A 122 8.78 -6.27 7.84
N PRO A 123 8.06 -6.58 8.94
CA PRO A 123 7.60 -5.56 9.88
C PRO A 123 8.72 -4.69 10.44
N GLU A 124 9.93 -5.25 10.61
CA GLU A 124 11.10 -4.50 11.06
C GLU A 124 11.52 -3.46 10.01
N VAL A 125 11.52 -3.85 8.73
CA VAL A 125 11.83 -2.94 7.60
C VAL A 125 10.82 -1.79 7.54
N VAL A 126 9.55 -2.07 7.78
CA VAL A 126 8.49 -1.03 7.80
C VAL A 126 8.67 -0.08 8.98
N ARG A 127 9.06 -0.60 10.15
CA ARG A 127 9.24 0.19 11.38
C ARG A 127 10.48 1.08 11.34
N ASP A 128 11.62 0.53 10.91
CA ASP A 128 12.89 1.27 10.79
C ASP A 128 13.69 0.83 9.55
N PRO A 129 13.38 1.41 8.37
CA PRO A 129 14.07 1.10 7.12
C PRO A 129 15.59 1.30 7.20
N SER A 130 16.04 2.27 7.98
CA SER A 130 17.45 2.67 8.02
C SER A 130 18.30 1.70 8.84
N VAL A 131 17.75 1.18 9.94
CA VAL A 131 18.39 0.14 10.75
C VAL A 131 18.44 -1.17 9.96
N GLU A 132 17.32 -1.58 9.36
CA GLU A 132 17.29 -2.86 8.64
C GLU A 132 18.14 -2.84 7.37
N LEU A 133 18.26 -1.71 6.68
CA LEU A 133 19.22 -1.58 5.58
C LEU A 133 20.66 -1.84 6.05
N LYS A 134 21.05 -1.30 7.21
CA LYS A 134 22.40 -1.55 7.77
C LYS A 134 22.59 -3.01 8.15
N ASN A 135 21.58 -3.64 8.75
CA ASN A 135 21.62 -5.05 9.13
C ASN A 135 21.79 -5.94 7.89
N LEU A 136 21.01 -5.68 6.84
CA LEU A 136 21.06 -6.41 5.58
C LEU A 136 22.43 -6.26 4.88
N LEU A 137 23.02 -5.06 4.89
CA LEU A 137 24.35 -4.84 4.33
C LEU A 137 25.47 -5.51 5.15
N ALA A 138 25.32 -5.62 6.46
CA ALA A 138 26.30 -6.23 7.34
C ALA A 138 26.28 -7.77 7.29
N ASN A 139 25.10 -8.36 7.09
CA ASN A 139 24.91 -9.81 7.06
C ASN A 139 23.95 -10.24 5.93
N PRO A 140 24.37 -10.14 4.66
CA PRO A 140 23.50 -10.43 3.52
C PRO A 140 23.12 -11.91 3.38
N ASP A 141 23.93 -12.82 3.95
CA ASP A 141 23.79 -14.27 3.82
C ASP A 141 23.19 -14.93 5.08
N ASP A 142 22.43 -14.17 5.90
CA ASP A 142 21.78 -14.72 7.09
C ASP A 142 20.83 -15.89 6.73
N PRO A 143 21.07 -17.11 7.22
CA PRO A 143 20.22 -18.27 6.93
C PRO A 143 18.77 -18.09 7.39
N THR A 144 18.56 -17.39 8.51
CA THR A 144 17.21 -17.12 9.06
C THR A 144 16.44 -16.19 8.13
N TYR A 145 17.12 -15.17 7.61
CA TYR A 145 16.55 -14.23 6.66
C TYR A 145 16.18 -14.93 5.34
N MET A 146 17.06 -15.78 4.82
CA MET A 146 16.76 -16.58 3.62
C MET A 146 15.59 -17.54 3.84
N ALA A 147 15.46 -18.16 5.01
CA ALA A 147 14.34 -19.03 5.32
C ALA A 147 13.00 -18.27 5.31
N ARG A 148 12.94 -17.08 5.94
CA ARG A 148 11.77 -16.19 5.90
C ARG A 148 11.45 -15.76 4.47
N PHE A 149 12.47 -15.46 3.67
CA PHE A 149 12.28 -15.07 2.27
C PHE A 149 11.62 -16.19 1.45
N GLN A 150 12.06 -17.44 1.62
CA GLN A 150 11.44 -18.57 0.92
C GLN A 150 10.00 -18.82 1.37
N ASP A 151 9.72 -18.72 2.68
CA ASP A 151 8.36 -18.85 3.21
C ASP A 151 7.41 -17.76 2.66
N ALA A 152 7.87 -16.50 2.63
CA ALA A 152 7.10 -15.40 2.03
C ALA A 152 6.82 -15.64 0.54
N LYS A 153 7.81 -16.12 -0.20
CA LYS A 153 7.67 -16.46 -1.62
C LYS A 153 6.70 -17.61 -1.86
N GLU A 154 6.72 -18.64 -1.03
CA GLU A 154 5.79 -19.77 -1.13
C GLU A 154 4.36 -19.36 -0.77
N LYS A 155 4.18 -18.53 0.26
CA LYS A 155 2.88 -17.93 0.61
C LYS A 155 2.33 -17.08 -0.54
N GLU A 156 3.14 -16.21 -1.12
CA GLU A 156 2.76 -15.39 -2.28
C GLU A 156 2.32 -16.28 -3.45
N PHE A 157 3.10 -17.30 -3.79
CA PHE A 157 2.78 -18.21 -4.88
C PHE A 157 1.44 -18.94 -4.65
N ARG A 158 1.21 -19.44 -3.44
CA ARG A 158 -0.08 -20.08 -3.06
C ARG A 158 -1.25 -19.12 -3.19
N ASN A 159 -1.09 -17.87 -2.75
CA ASN A 159 -2.14 -16.85 -2.83
C ASN A 159 -2.49 -16.53 -4.29
N ILE A 160 -1.47 -16.40 -5.16
CA ILE A 160 -1.68 -16.18 -6.60
C ILE A 160 -2.40 -17.38 -7.22
N GLN A 161 -1.97 -18.62 -6.95
CA GLN A 161 -2.64 -19.82 -7.47
C GLN A 161 -4.10 -19.94 -7.01
N ALA A 162 -4.38 -19.62 -5.75
CA ALA A 162 -5.75 -19.62 -5.23
C ALA A 162 -6.63 -18.60 -5.95
N SER A 163 -6.13 -17.38 -6.18
CA SER A 163 -6.88 -16.34 -6.89
C SER A 163 -7.21 -16.69 -8.35
N ILE A 164 -6.26 -17.31 -9.06
CA ILE A 164 -6.46 -17.78 -10.44
C ILE A 164 -7.51 -18.90 -10.47
N SER A 165 -7.45 -19.82 -9.52
CA SER A 165 -8.37 -20.96 -9.44
C SER A 165 -9.80 -20.55 -9.06
N ALA A 166 -9.98 -19.47 -8.30
CA ALA A 166 -11.29 -18.94 -7.92
C ALA A 166 -12.00 -18.13 -9.03
N THR A 167 -11.29 -17.81 -10.12
CA THR A 167 -11.82 -17.02 -11.25
C THR A 167 -12.31 -17.90 -12.42
N ASN A 168 -12.12 -19.22 -12.35
CA ASN A 168 -12.62 -20.22 -13.32
C ASN A 168 -13.78 -21.04 -12.73
#